data_AF-A0A7C1S6Y6-F1
#
_entry.id   AF-A0A7C1S6Y6-F1
#
_cell.length_a   1.000
_cell.length_b   1.000
_cell.length_c   1.000
_cell.angle_alpha   90.00
_cell.angle_beta   90.00
_cell.angle_gamma   90.00
#
_symmetry.space_group_name_H-M   'P 1'
#
loop_
_entity.id
_entity.type
_entity.pdbx_description
1 polymer ?
#
loop_
_entity_poly.entity_id
_entity_poly.type
_entity_poly.pdbx_seq_one_letter_code
_entity_poly.pdbx_strand_id
1 'polypeptide(L)'
;MEPDIMEKILKDLLTYYLGLDDVSLEKHLKEANTATKERIATINDLQVIIYSNDHNPPHFHVKSKDLKINAKFAIDTFKLLSGEISSKNLKKIKAFYLSPKGKIILTTIWNKRK
;
A
#
# COMPACT_ATOMS: atom_id res chain seq x y z
N MET A 1 -18.13 -1.78 -7.18
CA MET A 1 -17.97 -1.89 -5.72
C MET A 1 -19.37 -1.79 -5.17
N GLU A 2 -19.83 -2.79 -4.43
CA GLU A 2 -21.20 -2.75 -3.90
C GLU A 2 -21.35 -1.54 -2.95
N PRO A 3 -22.45 -0.79 -3.03
CA PRO A 3 -22.67 0.43 -2.25
C PRO A 3 -22.41 0.24 -0.74
N ASP A 4 -22.84 -0.90 -0.21
CA ASP A 4 -22.76 -1.24 1.22
C ASP A 4 -21.32 -1.37 1.73
N ILE A 5 -20.41 -1.87 0.89
CA ILE A 5 -18.99 -1.99 1.25
C ILE A 5 -18.37 -0.60 1.36
N MET A 6 -18.75 0.30 0.47
CA MET A 6 -18.23 1.66 0.46
C MET A 6 -18.76 2.48 1.63
N GLU A 7 -20.05 2.33 1.95
CA GLU A 7 -20.64 2.97 3.12
C GLU A 7 -19.95 2.52 4.41
N LYS A 8 -19.71 1.23 4.56
CA LYS A 8 -19.01 0.70 5.74
C LYS A 8 -17.58 1.25 5.85
N ILE A 9 -16.84 1.30 4.74
CA ILE A 9 -15.48 1.85 4.72
C ILE A 9 -15.49 3.33 5.12
N LEU A 10 -16.44 4.13 4.61
CA LEU A 10 -16.57 5.54 4.97
C LEU A 10 -16.91 5.71 6.44
N LYS A 11 -17.84 4.92 6.95
CA LYS A 11 -18.27 4.97 8.34
C LYS A 11 -17.13 4.66 9.30
N ASP A 12 -16.35 3.62 9.01
CA ASP A 12 -15.19 3.25 9.83
C ASP A 12 -14.11 4.35 9.81
N LEU A 13 -13.86 4.95 8.64
CA LEU A 13 -12.92 6.07 8.49
C LEU A 13 -13.37 7.31 9.27
N LEU A 14 -14.62 7.72 9.11
CA LEU A 14 -15.16 8.89 9.80
C LEU A 14 -15.15 8.70 11.32
N THR A 15 -15.53 7.52 11.80
CA THR A 15 -15.51 7.19 13.23
C THR A 15 -14.10 7.30 13.80
N TYR A 16 -13.09 6.84 13.06
CA TYR A 16 -11.69 6.96 13.45
C TYR A 16 -11.24 8.42 13.57
N TYR A 17 -11.45 9.23 12.52
CA TYR A 17 -10.98 10.63 12.50
C TYR A 17 -11.71 11.52 13.50
N LEU A 18 -13.00 11.30 13.71
CA LEU A 18 -13.80 12.06 14.70
C LEU A 18 -13.46 11.71 16.15
N GLY A 19 -12.79 10.57 16.38
CA GLY A 19 -12.34 10.14 17.71
C GLY A 19 -10.92 10.59 18.08
N LEU A 20 -10.20 11.29 17.19
CA LEU A 20 -8.84 11.78 17.45
C LEU A 20 -8.88 13.11 18.22
N ASP A 21 -7.91 13.33 19.11
CA ASP A 21 -7.67 14.64 19.71
C ASP A 21 -6.96 15.58 18.72
N ASP A 22 -7.03 16.89 18.98
CA ASP A 22 -6.47 17.91 18.09
C ASP A 22 -4.98 17.69 17.77
N VAL A 23 -4.21 17.20 18.74
CA VAL A 23 -2.78 16.91 18.56
C VAL A 23 -2.57 15.74 17.60
N SER A 24 -3.33 14.65 17.76
CA SER A 24 -3.28 13.47 16.89
C SER A 24 -3.85 13.76 15.51
N LEU A 25 -4.85 14.62 15.42
CA LEU A 25 -5.46 15.08 14.17
C LEU A 25 -4.47 15.96 13.40
N GLU A 26 -3.86 16.95 14.04
CA GLU A 26 -2.79 17.77 13.46
C GLU A 26 -1.59 16.92 13.02
N LYS A 27 -1.20 15.94 13.83
CA LYS A 27 -0.14 15.00 13.48
C LYS A 27 -0.50 14.22 12.22
N HIS A 28 -1.70 13.68 12.10
CA HIS A 28 -2.15 13.00 10.87
C HIS A 28 -2.20 13.93 9.66
N LEU A 29 -2.60 15.19 9.84
CA LEU A 29 -2.64 16.19 8.77
C LEU A 29 -1.24 16.62 8.31
N LYS A 30 -0.27 16.71 9.23
CA LYS A 30 1.13 17.09 8.94
C LYS A 30 1.99 15.90 8.46
N GLU A 31 1.77 14.70 8.98
CA GLU A 31 2.57 13.50 8.68
C GLU A 31 2.24 12.84 7.34
N ALA A 32 1.12 13.22 6.71
CA ALA A 32 0.79 12.78 5.36
C ALA A 32 1.95 13.02 4.35
N ASN A 33 2.86 13.96 4.65
CA ASN A 33 4.00 14.34 3.82
C ASN A 33 5.40 13.93 4.34
N THR A 34 5.54 13.30 5.52
CA THR A 34 6.86 13.00 6.11
C THR A 34 7.23 11.52 6.16
N ALA A 35 6.28 10.60 5.90
CA ALA A 35 6.61 9.19 5.76
C ALA A 35 7.42 8.97 4.47
N THR A 36 8.74 8.79 4.57
CA THR A 36 9.62 8.45 3.43
C THR A 36 9.26 7.12 2.74
N LYS A 37 8.40 6.32 3.38
CA LYS A 37 7.83 5.09 2.86
C LYS A 37 6.39 4.94 3.35
N GLU A 38 5.50 4.52 2.47
CA GLU A 38 4.14 4.17 2.85
C GLU A 38 3.98 2.66 2.77
N ARG A 39 3.75 2.03 3.93
CA ARG A 39 3.44 0.61 3.99
C ARG A 39 1.97 0.42 3.69
N ILE A 40 1.70 -0.16 2.53
CA ILE A 40 0.35 -0.33 1.98
C ILE A 40 -0.35 -1.55 2.59
N ALA A 41 0.39 -2.64 2.75
CA ALA A 41 -0.14 -3.87 3.29
C ALA A 41 0.95 -4.72 3.92
N THR A 42 0.55 -5.59 4.84
CA THR A 42 1.35 -6.71 5.32
C THR A 42 0.61 -8.00 4.99
N ILE A 43 1.27 -8.89 4.25
CA ILE A 43 0.75 -10.20 3.83
C ILE A 43 1.67 -11.25 4.43
N ASN A 44 1.30 -11.74 5.61
CA ASN A 44 2.17 -12.56 6.47
C ASN A 44 3.47 -11.81 6.84
N ASP A 45 4.62 -12.34 6.41
CA ASP A 45 5.96 -11.82 6.58
C ASP A 45 6.37 -10.82 5.49
N LEU A 46 5.53 -10.63 4.46
CA LEU A 46 5.78 -9.73 3.33
C LEU A 46 5.11 -8.37 3.54
N GLN A 47 5.82 -7.31 3.20
CA GLN A 47 5.37 -5.93 3.28
C GLN A 47 5.30 -5.36 1.87
N VAL A 48 4.14 -4.80 1.52
CA VAL A 48 3.93 -4.04 0.29
C VAL A 48 4.17 -2.57 0.60
N ILE A 49 5.11 -1.94 -0.11
CA ILE A 49 5.60 -0.60 0.19
C ILE A 49 5.70 0.19 -1.11
N ILE A 50 5.35 1.48 -1.09
CA ILE A 50 5.78 2.44 -2.12
C ILE A 50 6.61 3.51 -1.41
N TYR A 51 7.79 3.86 -1.93
CA TYR A 51 8.67 4.87 -1.33
C TYR A 51 8.44 6.27 -1.90
N SER A 52 8.48 7.28 -1.04
CA SER A 52 8.03 8.64 -1.41
C SER A 52 8.93 9.29 -2.46
N ASN A 53 10.15 8.78 -2.61
CA ASN A 53 11.11 9.12 -3.64
C ASN A 53 11.11 8.15 -4.84
N ASP A 54 10.15 7.22 -4.95
CA ASP A 54 10.06 6.34 -6.12
C ASP A 54 9.67 7.16 -7.36
N HIS A 55 10.28 6.80 -8.49
CA HIS A 55 10.07 7.45 -9.78
C HIS A 55 9.46 6.49 -10.80
N ASN A 56 9.09 7.00 -11.97
CA ASN A 56 8.59 6.20 -13.08
C ASN A 56 9.60 5.09 -13.49
N PRO A 57 9.12 3.91 -13.90
CA PRO A 57 7.70 3.54 -14.07
C PRO A 57 6.98 3.30 -12.72
N PRO A 58 5.63 3.44 -12.67
CA PRO A 58 4.85 3.15 -11.47
C PRO A 58 5.09 1.75 -10.93
N HIS A 59 5.58 1.65 -9.69
CA HIS A 59 5.96 0.38 -9.10
C HIS A 59 5.71 0.34 -7.59
N PHE A 60 5.63 -0.87 -7.05
CA PHE A 60 5.61 -1.13 -5.62
C PHE A 60 6.68 -2.16 -5.25
N HIS A 61 7.12 -2.10 -4.00
CA HIS A 61 8.13 -2.97 -3.42
C HIS A 61 7.47 -4.02 -2.55
N VAL A 62 8.03 -5.22 -2.59
CA VAL A 62 7.70 -6.33 -1.68
C VAL A 62 8.95 -6.66 -0.90
N LYS A 63 8.89 -6.48 0.42
CA LYS A 63 9.99 -6.80 1.33
C LYS A 63 9.59 -7.79 2.40
N SER A 64 10.46 -8.74 2.73
CA SER A 64 10.25 -9.58 3.93
C SER A 64 10.76 -8.85 5.18
N LYS A 65 10.22 -9.21 6.35
CA LYS A 65 10.71 -8.68 7.64
C LYS A 65 12.20 -8.94 7.88
N ASP A 66 12.70 -10.09 7.41
CA ASP A 66 14.12 -10.48 7.51
C ASP A 66 14.98 -9.89 6.37
N LEU A 67 14.41 -9.03 5.53
CA LEU A 67 15.06 -8.32 4.43
C LEU A 67 15.67 -9.22 3.33
N LYS A 68 15.45 -10.54 3.37
CA LYS A 68 15.91 -11.46 2.32
C LYS A 68 15.16 -11.29 1.00
N ILE A 69 13.92 -10.85 1.07
CA ILE A 69 13.11 -10.54 -0.11
C ILE A 69 13.10 -9.03 -0.29
N ASN A 70 13.45 -8.59 -1.49
CA ASN A 70 13.35 -7.20 -1.93
C ASN A 70 13.06 -7.19 -3.43
N ALA A 71 11.78 -7.29 -3.78
CA ALA A 71 11.31 -7.36 -5.15
C ALA A 71 10.50 -6.11 -5.53
N LYS A 72 10.59 -5.68 -6.78
CA LYS A 72 9.82 -4.55 -7.32
C LYS A 72 8.88 -5.05 -8.41
N PHE A 73 7.64 -4.59 -8.36
CA PHE A 73 6.60 -4.96 -9.32
C PHE A 73 5.97 -3.71 -9.94
N ALA A 74 5.70 -3.77 -11.23
CA ALA A 74 4.95 -2.72 -11.90
C ALA A 74 3.48 -2.71 -11.42
N ILE A 75 2.93 -1.53 -11.16
CA ILE A 75 1.55 -1.36 -10.66
C ILE A 75 0.51 -1.68 -11.74
N ASP A 76 0.85 -1.52 -13.02
CA ASP A 76 -0.06 -1.71 -14.15
C ASP A 76 -0.21 -3.18 -14.58
N THR A 77 0.88 -3.92 -14.54
CA THR A 77 1.02 -5.24 -15.20
C THR A 77 1.41 -6.34 -14.22
N PHE A 78 1.75 -6.00 -12.98
CA PHE A 78 2.35 -6.93 -12.00
C PHE A 78 3.65 -7.59 -12.50
N LYS A 79 4.31 -7.01 -13.50
CA LYS A 79 5.59 -7.49 -14.00
C LYS A 79 6.65 -7.28 -12.93
N LEU A 80 7.44 -8.33 -12.65
CA LEU A 80 8.63 -8.21 -11.80
C LEU A 80 9.67 -7.35 -12.54
N LEU A 81 10.01 -6.20 -11.97
CA LEU A 81 10.97 -5.26 -12.52
C LEU A 81 12.39 -5.55 -12.02
N SER A 82 12.53 -5.95 -10.75
CA SER A 82 13.83 -6.29 -10.16
C SER A 82 13.66 -7.12 -8.88
N GLY A 83 14.72 -7.85 -8.51
CA GLY A 83 14.80 -8.61 -7.27
C GLY A 83 14.25 -10.03 -7.40
N GLU A 84 14.25 -10.75 -6.29
CA GLU A 84 13.89 -12.16 -6.25
C GLU A 84 12.77 -12.42 -5.24
N ILE A 85 11.91 -13.38 -5.56
CA ILE A 85 10.83 -13.82 -4.69
C ILE A 85 10.52 -15.29 -4.98
N SER A 86 10.21 -16.06 -3.94
CA SER A 86 9.80 -17.45 -4.11
C SER A 86 8.42 -17.54 -4.77
N SER A 87 8.18 -18.62 -5.54
CA SER A 87 6.88 -18.86 -6.20
C SER A 87 5.70 -18.88 -5.22
N LYS A 88 5.92 -19.35 -3.98
CA LYS A 88 4.93 -19.35 -2.90
C LYS A 88 4.54 -17.91 -2.52
N ASN A 89 5.52 -17.04 -2.34
CA ASN A 89 5.30 -15.65 -1.97
C ASN A 89 4.74 -14.84 -3.14
N LEU A 90 5.19 -15.12 -4.37
CA LEU A 90 4.64 -14.51 -5.58
C LEU A 90 3.13 -14.75 -5.72
N LYS A 91 2.64 -15.96 -5.43
CA LYS A 91 1.19 -16.26 -5.45
C LYS A 91 0.41 -15.40 -4.46
N LYS A 92 0.94 -15.18 -3.25
CA LYS A 92 0.32 -14.34 -2.22
C LYS A 92 0.23 -12.88 -2.66
N ILE A 93 1.34 -12.34 -3.18
CA ILE A 93 1.36 -10.96 -3.67
C ILE A 93 0.44 -10.81 -4.89
N LYS A 94 0.41 -11.79 -5.79
CA LYS A 94 -0.51 -11.78 -6.95
C LYS A 94 -1.96 -11.76 -6.50
N ALA A 95 -2.33 -12.55 -5.49
CA ALA A 95 -3.68 -12.53 -4.92
C ALA A 95 -4.04 -11.15 -4.34
N PHE A 96 -3.11 -10.52 -3.61
CA PHE A 96 -3.30 -9.15 -3.13
C PHE A 96 -3.44 -8.15 -4.29
N TYR A 97 -2.54 -8.20 -5.27
CA TYR A 97 -2.56 -7.32 -6.44
C TYR A 97 -3.88 -7.40 -7.22
N LEU A 98 -4.42 -8.62 -7.39
CA LEU A 98 -5.68 -8.83 -8.09
C LEU A 98 -6.91 -8.48 -7.26
N SER A 99 -6.79 -8.36 -5.93
CA SER A 99 -7.90 -8.03 -5.06
C SER A 99 -8.43 -6.60 -5.32
N PRO A 100 -9.74 -6.33 -5.14
CA PRO A 100 -10.29 -4.99 -5.29
C PRO A 100 -9.56 -3.95 -4.43
N LYS A 101 -9.25 -4.30 -3.19
CA LYS A 101 -8.48 -3.45 -2.27
C LYS A 101 -7.08 -3.15 -2.80
N GLY A 102 -6.36 -4.18 -3.24
CA GLY A 102 -4.98 -4.03 -3.75
C GLY A 102 -4.89 -3.12 -4.96
N LYS A 103 -5.80 -3.29 -5.94
CA LYS A 103 -5.87 -2.41 -7.12
C LYS A 103 -6.10 -0.96 -6.74
N ILE A 104 -7.12 -0.70 -5.92
CA ILE A 104 -7.48 0.67 -5.51
C ILE A 104 -6.33 1.32 -4.75
N ILE A 105 -5.78 0.63 -3.74
CA ILE A 105 -4.80 1.24 -2.84
C ILE A 105 -3.46 1.50 -3.54
N LEU A 106 -2.97 0.58 -4.39
CA LEU A 106 -1.71 0.76 -5.11
C LEU A 106 -1.75 1.98 -6.02
N THR A 107 -2.84 2.14 -6.80
CA THR A 107 -3.02 3.30 -7.68
C THR A 107 -3.25 4.58 -6.88
N THR A 108 -4.04 4.54 -5.81
CA THR A 108 -4.32 5.72 -4.97
C THR A 108 -3.05 6.25 -4.33
N ILE A 109 -2.25 5.37 -3.72
CA ILE A 109 -1.02 5.76 -3.04
C ILE A 109 0.02 6.28 -4.03
N TRP A 110 0.15 5.64 -5.20
CA TRP A 110 1.06 6.15 -6.24
C TRP A 110 0.65 7.55 -6.72
N ASN A 111 -0.65 7.77 -6.96
CA ASN A 111 -1.16 9.04 -7.47
C ASN A 111 -1.11 10.19 -6.45
N LYS A 112 -1.18 9.90 -5.14
CA LYS A 112 -0.98 10.91 -4.09
C LYS A 112 0.41 11.57 -4.13
N ARG A 113 1.35 11.01 -4.88
CA ARG A 113 2.75 11.49 -4.96
C ARG A 113 3.07 12.23 -6.25
N LYS A 114 2.12 12.30 -7.18
CA LYS A 114 2.16 13.24 -8.29
C LYS A 114 1.62 14.58 -7.82
#